data_AF-A0A3D5W5Y4-F1
#
_entry.id   AF-A0A3D5W5Y4-F1
#
_cell.length_a   1.000
_cell.length_b   1.000
_cell.length_c   1.000
_cell.angle_alpha   90.00
_cell.angle_beta   90.00
_cell.angle_gamma   90.00
#
_symmetry.space_group_name_H-M   'P 1'
#
loop_
_entity.id
_entity.type
_entity.pdbx_description
1 polymer ?
#
loop_
_entity_poly.entity_id
_entity_poly.type
_entity_poly.pdbx_seq_one_letter_code
_entity_poly.pdbx_strand_id
1 'polypeptide(L)'
;MKSRGVMGHDGCPKLGYSPPRRSVVIRIPMTDLFDFKNHRRRFAVVGHPVMHSKSPQIHEAFARQCNVSLAYEAIALDPIAFEQGVRNLQAGGMAGLNVTLPFK
;
A
#
# COMPACT_ATOMS: atom_id res chain seq x y z
N MET A 1 39.07 47.11 54.21
CA MET A 1 39.43 46.32 53.00
C MET A 1 39.04 44.87 53.25
N LYS A 2 38.39 44.21 52.28
CA LYS A 2 37.21 43.30 52.41
C LYS A 2 35.94 44.15 52.51
N SER A 3 34.89 43.97 51.71
CA SER A 3 34.43 42.79 50.97
C SER A 3 33.51 43.21 49.82
N ARG A 4 33.45 42.33 48.82
CA ARG A 4 32.56 42.36 47.65
C ARG A 4 31.08 42.30 48.07
N GLY A 5 30.20 42.86 47.24
CA GLY A 5 28.75 42.73 47.33
C GLY A 5 28.06 43.20 46.05
N VAL A 6 28.08 42.32 45.03
CA VAL A 6 27.07 42.07 43.96
C VAL A 6 25.85 43.00 44.00
N MET A 7 25.61 43.87 43.00
CA MET A 7 24.90 43.62 41.71
C MET A 7 23.77 42.59 41.86
N GLY A 8 22.51 42.81 41.51
CA GLY A 8 21.86 43.75 40.62
C GLY A 8 20.51 43.13 40.28
N HIS A 9 19.50 43.96 40.13
CA HIS A 9 18.09 43.62 40.11
C HIS A 9 17.60 43.00 38.78
N ASP A 10 16.46 42.32 38.89
CA ASP A 10 15.37 42.22 37.92
C ASP A 10 15.58 41.55 36.55
N GLY A 11 14.59 40.73 36.20
CA GLY A 11 14.25 40.44 34.81
C GLY A 11 14.51 39.00 34.41
N CYS A 12 13.46 38.19 34.44
CA CYS A 12 13.38 36.92 33.74
C CYS A 12 12.72 37.17 32.38
N PRO A 13 13.44 37.14 31.24
CA PRO A 13 12.83 36.96 29.93
C PRO A 13 12.90 35.49 29.55
N LYS A 14 11.72 34.88 29.37
CA LYS A 14 11.59 33.53 28.80
C LYS A 14 12.05 33.55 27.34
N LEU A 15 13.32 33.24 27.08
CA LEU A 15 13.78 32.94 25.73
C LEU A 15 13.43 31.48 25.39
N GLY A 16 12.59 31.35 24.36
CA GLY A 16 12.02 30.10 23.89
C GLY A 16 13.08 29.15 23.32
N TYR A 17 13.07 27.92 23.82
CA TYR A 17 13.67 26.79 23.14
C TYR A 17 12.55 26.01 22.42
N SER A 18 12.51 26.13 21.11
CA SER A 18 11.66 25.30 20.25
C SER A 18 12.40 23.97 20.04
N PRO A 19 11.84 22.81 20.46
CA PRO A 19 12.51 21.53 20.25
C PRO A 19 12.68 21.28 18.73
N PRO A 20 13.79 20.64 18.30
CA PRO A 20 13.96 20.29 16.90
C PRO A 20 12.78 19.44 16.42
N ARG A 21 12.22 19.85 15.27
CA ARG A 21 11.11 19.18 14.60
C ARG A 21 11.35 17.68 14.55
N ARG A 22 10.34 16.91 14.99
CA ARG A 22 10.24 15.45 14.88
C ARG A 22 11.03 14.96 13.66
N SER A 23 12.19 14.36 13.92
CA SER A 23 12.75 13.39 13.01
C SER A 23 11.64 12.39 12.77
N VAL A 24 11.10 12.36 11.55
CA VAL A 24 10.30 11.25 11.07
C VAL A 24 11.27 10.08 11.06
N VAL A 25 11.37 9.39 12.21
CA VAL A 25 11.90 8.05 12.24
C VAL A 25 10.88 7.25 11.45
N ILE A 26 11.12 7.11 10.15
CA ILE A 26 10.47 6.04 9.40
C ILE A 26 10.96 4.78 10.09
N ARG A 27 10.16 4.26 11.02
CA ARG A 27 10.29 2.88 11.50
C ARG A 27 9.98 2.03 10.29
N ILE A 28 10.97 1.85 9.41
CA ILE A 28 10.99 0.71 8.51
C ILE A 28 11.19 -0.47 9.46
N PRO A 29 10.17 -1.33 9.68
CA PRO A 29 10.38 -2.49 10.50
C PRO A 29 11.48 -3.32 9.83
N MET A 30 12.39 -3.83 10.66
CA MET A 30 13.50 -4.70 10.29
C MET A 30 13.02 -6.13 9.94
N THR A 31 11.89 -6.20 9.23
CA THR A 31 11.34 -7.33 8.49
C THR A 31 11.34 -6.80 7.06
N ASP A 32 12.19 -7.23 6.15
CA ASP A 32 12.50 -8.62 5.94
C ASP A 32 13.66 -8.72 4.92
N LEU A 33 14.88 -8.98 5.38
CA LEU A 33 16.00 -9.25 4.46
C LEU A 33 15.92 -10.68 3.88
N PHE A 34 14.92 -11.46 4.30
CA PHE A 34 14.62 -12.83 3.87
C PHE A 34 13.25 -12.97 3.17
N ASP A 35 12.54 -11.87 2.83
CA ASP A 35 11.26 -11.92 2.12
C ASP A 35 11.48 -12.05 0.62
N PHE A 36 12.08 -13.18 0.24
CA PHE A 36 12.04 -13.71 -1.13
C PHE A 36 10.60 -14.03 -1.59
N LYS A 37 9.60 -13.79 -0.75
CA LYS A 37 8.19 -14.06 -0.94
C LYS A 37 7.35 -12.79 -0.93
N ASN A 38 7.77 -11.76 -1.66
CA ASN A 38 6.81 -10.80 -2.20
C ASN A 38 5.99 -11.45 -3.35
N HIS A 39 5.36 -12.59 -3.07
CA HIS A 39 4.47 -13.31 -3.98
C HIS A 39 3.16 -12.53 -4.05
N ARG A 40 3.19 -11.47 -4.86
CA ARG A 40 2.03 -10.67 -5.17
C ARG A 40 0.96 -11.59 -5.77
N ARG A 41 -0.06 -11.93 -4.98
CA ARG A 41 -1.13 -12.85 -5.42
C ARG A 41 -1.87 -12.23 -6.60
N ARG A 42 -2.15 -13.03 -7.63
CA ARG A 42 -2.75 -12.54 -8.87
C ARG A 42 -4.26 -12.78 -8.88
N PHE A 43 -5.01 -11.72 -9.12
CA PHE A 43 -6.45 -11.72 -9.25
C PHE A 43 -6.86 -11.05 -10.55
N ALA A 44 -8.05 -11.38 -11.05
CA ALA A 44 -8.57 -10.70 -12.23
C ALA A 44 -10.09 -10.60 -12.21
N VAL A 45 -10.61 -9.70 -13.05
CA VAL A 45 -11.99 -9.73 -13.52
C VAL A 45 -12.02 -10.29 -14.94
N VAL A 46 -12.87 -11.29 -15.19
CA VAL A 46 -13.07 -11.91 -16.49
C VAL A 46 -14.43 -11.56 -17.08
N GLY A 47 -14.47 -11.26 -18.38
CA GLY A 47 -15.69 -10.84 -19.10
C GLY A 47 -15.42 -10.61 -20.59
N HIS A 48 -16.46 -10.28 -21.36
CA HIS A 48 -16.30 -9.91 -22.77
C HIS A 48 -17.43 -8.98 -23.25
N PRO A 49 -17.19 -7.68 -23.50
CA PRO A 49 -15.94 -6.93 -23.26
C PRO A 49 -15.72 -6.63 -21.76
N VAL A 50 -14.46 -6.49 -21.33
CA VAL A 50 -14.12 -6.26 -19.90
C VAL A 50 -13.15 -5.10 -19.64
N MET A 51 -12.51 -4.53 -20.67
CA MET A 51 -11.48 -3.50 -20.51
C MET A 51 -11.97 -2.19 -19.88
N HIS A 52 -13.28 -1.94 -19.91
CA HIS A 52 -13.91 -0.78 -19.27
C HIS A 52 -14.19 -0.99 -17.77
N SER A 53 -13.89 -2.19 -17.23
CA SER A 53 -14.10 -2.49 -15.82
C SER A 53 -13.26 -1.58 -14.93
N LYS A 54 -13.89 -1.04 -13.89
CA LYS A 54 -13.21 -0.27 -12.83
C LYS A 54 -12.61 -1.14 -11.73
N SER A 55 -12.84 -2.46 -11.77
CA SER A 55 -12.36 -3.40 -10.76
C SER A 55 -10.84 -3.34 -10.55
N PRO A 56 -9.99 -3.27 -11.60
CA PRO A 56 -8.55 -3.13 -11.40
C PRO A 56 -8.17 -1.92 -10.55
N GLN A 57 -8.68 -0.73 -10.88
CA GLN A 57 -8.36 0.48 -10.12
C GLN A 57 -8.86 0.41 -8.67
N ILE A 58 -10.06 -0.15 -8.45
CA ILE A 58 -10.64 -0.30 -7.11
C ILE A 58 -9.80 -1.26 -6.26
N HIS A 59 -9.43 -2.42 -6.79
CA HIS A 59 -8.66 -3.42 -6.05
C HIS A 59 -7.21 -2.98 -5.83
N GLU A 60 -6.59 -2.27 -6.76
CA GLU A 60 -5.27 -1.66 -6.55
C GLU A 60 -5.30 -0.55 -5.50
N ALA A 61 -6.34 0.28 -5.48
CA ALA A 61 -6.52 1.30 -4.44
C ALA A 61 -6.69 0.66 -3.05
N PHE A 62 -7.54 -0.38 -2.96
CA PHE A 62 -7.73 -1.16 -1.74
C PHE A 62 -6.41 -1.80 -1.26
N ALA A 63 -5.66 -2.44 -2.17
CA ALA A 63 -4.38 -3.07 -1.86
C ALA A 63 -3.39 -2.07 -1.24
N ARG A 64 -3.28 -0.87 -1.81
CA ARG A 64 -2.43 0.21 -1.29
C ARG A 64 -2.90 0.70 0.08
N GLN A 65 -4.20 0.90 0.27
CA GLN A 65 -4.77 1.40 1.52
C GLN A 65 -4.59 0.42 2.68
N CYS A 66 -4.71 -0.88 2.41
CA CYS A 66 -4.64 -1.93 3.42
C CYS A 66 -3.25 -2.58 3.54
N ASN A 67 -2.24 -2.07 2.84
CA ASN A 67 -0.90 -2.65 2.77
C ASN A 67 -0.91 -4.16 2.41
N VAL A 68 -1.72 -4.52 1.42
CA VAL A 68 -1.85 -5.89 0.90
C VAL A 68 -1.09 -6.02 -0.42
N SER A 69 -0.20 -7.00 -0.53
CA SER A 69 0.52 -7.29 -1.78
C SER A 69 -0.33 -8.16 -2.72
N LEU A 70 -0.94 -7.54 -3.73
CA LEU A 70 -1.69 -8.23 -4.80
C LEU A 70 -1.55 -7.56 -6.17
N ALA A 71 -1.87 -8.33 -7.22
CA ALA A 71 -1.99 -7.90 -8.60
C ALA A 71 -3.46 -8.06 -9.01
N TYR A 72 -4.01 -7.08 -9.71
CA TYR A 72 -5.38 -7.17 -10.21
C TYR A 72 -5.45 -6.69 -11.67
N GLU A 73 -5.97 -7.53 -12.57
CA GLU A 73 -6.08 -7.22 -14.00
C GLU A 73 -7.49 -7.49 -14.58
N ALA A 74 -7.79 -6.95 -15.74
CA ALA A 74 -9.00 -7.26 -16.50
C ALA A 74 -8.62 -8.15 -17.69
N ILE A 75 -9.25 -9.33 -17.80
CA ILE A 75 -8.88 -10.35 -18.80
C ILE A 75 -10.11 -10.66 -19.64
N ALA A 76 -10.02 -10.36 -20.94
CA ALA A 76 -11.05 -10.76 -21.89
C ALA A 76 -10.92 -12.26 -22.17
N LEU A 77 -11.99 -13.01 -21.97
CA LEU A 77 -12.09 -14.40 -22.41
C LEU A 77 -13.03 -14.51 -23.60
N ASP A 78 -12.79 -15.51 -24.45
CA ASP A 78 -13.70 -15.87 -25.53
C ASP A 78 -14.94 -16.57 -24.93
N PRO A 79 -16.17 -16.12 -25.25
CA PRO A 79 -17.38 -16.79 -24.79
C PRO A 79 -17.52 -18.26 -25.17
N ILE A 80 -16.98 -18.67 -26.31
CA ILE A 80 -17.02 -20.06 -26.77
C ILE A 80 -16.04 -20.93 -25.97
N ALA A 81 -14.93 -20.35 -25.49
CA ALA A 81 -13.85 -21.07 -24.82
C ALA A 81 -13.71 -20.68 -23.33
N PHE A 82 -14.77 -20.17 -22.70
CA PHE A 82 -14.71 -19.63 -21.32
C PHE A 82 -14.12 -20.62 -20.31
N GLU A 83 -14.61 -21.87 -20.28
CA GLU A 83 -14.12 -22.87 -19.33
C GLU A 83 -12.63 -23.17 -19.51
N GLN A 84 -12.18 -23.28 -20.77
CA GLN A 84 -10.76 -23.52 -21.05
C GLN A 84 -9.93 -22.30 -20.65
N GLY A 85 -10.45 -21.10 -20.87
CA GLY A 85 -9.84 -19.85 -20.40
C GLY A 85 -9.65 -19.84 -18.88
N VAL A 86 -10.70 -20.20 -18.12
CA VAL A 86 -10.62 -20.28 -16.65
C VAL A 86 -9.60 -21.34 -16.19
N ARG A 87 -9.59 -22.53 -16.82
CA ARG A 87 -8.59 -23.59 -16.52
C ARG A 87 -7.16 -23.10 -16.78
N ASN A 88 -6.93 -22.39 -17.88
CA ASN A 88 -5.63 -21.83 -18.20
C ASN A 88 -5.20 -20.76 -17.19
N LEU A 89 -6.12 -19.90 -16.76
CA LEU A 89 -5.88 -18.89 -15.73
C LEU A 89 -5.54 -19.55 -14.37
N GLN A 90 -6.27 -20.58 -13.99
CA GLN A 90 -6.00 -21.33 -12.77
C GLN A 90 -4.62 -22.02 -12.84
N ALA A 91 -4.31 -22.71 -13.94
CA ALA A 91 -3.01 -23.33 -14.16
C ALA A 91 -1.86 -22.29 -14.20
N GLY A 92 -2.16 -21.06 -14.64
CA GLY A 92 -1.24 -19.91 -14.64
C GLY A 92 -1.03 -19.24 -13.27
N GLY A 93 -1.58 -19.81 -12.19
CA GLY A 93 -1.35 -19.34 -10.82
C GLY A 93 -2.26 -18.19 -10.38
N MET A 94 -3.44 -18.03 -10.99
CA MET A 94 -4.44 -17.07 -10.51
C MET A 94 -4.99 -17.52 -9.15
N ALA A 95 -4.94 -16.62 -8.17
CA ALA A 95 -5.41 -16.85 -6.81
C ALA A 95 -6.94 -16.68 -6.67
N GLY A 96 -7.59 -16.00 -7.61
CA GLY A 96 -9.04 -15.83 -7.65
C GLY A 96 -9.51 -14.96 -8.81
N LEU A 97 -10.78 -15.08 -9.17
CA LEU A 97 -11.40 -14.37 -10.29
C LEU A 97 -12.75 -13.76 -9.87
N ASN A 98 -13.01 -12.53 -10.29
CA ASN A 98 -14.36 -11.98 -10.39
C ASN A 98 -14.88 -12.22 -11.82
N VAL A 99 -16.16 -12.54 -11.94
CA VAL A 99 -16.79 -12.85 -13.23
C VAL A 99 -17.85 -11.80 -13.56
N THR A 100 -17.81 -11.25 -14.78
CA THR A 100 -18.82 -10.31 -15.32
C THR A 100 -19.42 -10.83 -16.62
N LEU A 101 -20.35 -10.06 -17.20
CA LEU A 101 -21.03 -10.41 -18.45
C LEU A 101 -20.03 -10.78 -19.56
N PRO A 102 -20.37 -11.77 -20.40
CA PRO A 102 -21.59 -12.58 -20.41
C PRO A 102 -21.46 -13.89 -19.61
N PHE A 103 -20.51 -14.00 -18.67
CA PHE A 103 -20.12 -15.27 -18.06
C PHE A 103 -20.72 -15.55 -16.67
N LYS A 104 -21.61 -14.67 -16.20
CA LYS A 104 -22.43 -14.91 -15.00
C LYS A 104 -23.60 -15.79 -15.35
#